data_AF-A0A1V5YRQ3-F1
#
_entry.id   AF-A0A1V5YRQ3-F1
#
_cell.length_a   1.000
_cell.length_b   1.000
_cell.length_c   1.000
_cell.angle_alpha   90.00
_cell.angle_beta   90.00
_cell.angle_gamma   90.00
#
_symmetry.space_group_name_H-M   'P 1'
#
loop_
_entity.id
_entity.type
_entity.pdbx_description
1 polymer ?
#
loop_
_entity_poly.entity_id
_entity_poly.type
_entity_poly.pdbx_seq_one_letter_code
_entity_poly.pdbx_strand_id
1 'polypeptide(L)'
;MDEAPYRERMRKMFEHCHRYGIDWERGGVYCEGPNDGPARERNKEFWQQAETLVAMLDAYLLLGEDKYWDAYENVHRFVMDTVINHEVGEWYPLFDENNNRLWDYMAHAWKINYHTVRAAIQSEKRLTAILEG
;
A
#
# COMPACT_ATOMS: atom_id res chain seq x y z
N MET A 1 18.22 -13.62 5.80
CA MET A 1 17.64 -14.89 5.32
C MET A 1 18.06 -15.01 3.87
N ASP A 2 18.35 -16.21 3.35
CA ASP A 2 18.59 -16.34 1.91
C ASP A 2 17.25 -16.22 1.16
N GLU A 3 17.09 -15.13 0.41
CA GLU A 3 15.86 -14.80 -0.32
C GLU A 3 15.83 -15.40 -1.72
N ALA A 4 16.97 -15.90 -2.21
CA ALA A 4 17.11 -16.40 -3.58
C ALA A 4 16.05 -17.46 -3.97
N PRO A 5 15.69 -18.43 -3.11
CA PRO A 5 14.66 -19.43 -3.45
C PRO A 5 13.25 -18.86 -3.61
N TYR A 6 12.97 -17.69 -3.02
CA TYR A 6 11.64 -17.09 -2.96
C TYR A 6 11.48 -15.90 -3.91
N ARG A 7 12.59 -15.36 -4.42
CA ARG A 7 12.63 -14.13 -5.23
C ARG A 7 11.63 -14.13 -6.38
N GLU A 8 11.54 -15.23 -7.13
CA GLU A 8 10.62 -15.34 -8.26
C GLU A 8 9.13 -15.37 -7.82
N ARG A 9 8.84 -15.98 -6.67
CA ARG A 9 7.47 -15.99 -6.13
C ARG A 9 7.08 -14.60 -5.63
N MET A 10 7.98 -13.92 -4.93
CA MET A 10 7.79 -12.54 -4.48
C MET A 10 7.59 -11.61 -5.66
N ARG A 11 8.42 -11.72 -6.71
CA ARG A 11 8.26 -10.98 -7.97
C ARG A 11 6.85 -11.13 -8.56
N LYS A 12 6.33 -12.35 -8.67
CA LYS A 12 4.97 -12.57 -9.19
C LYS A 12 3.89 -11.87 -8.36
N MET A 13 4.03 -11.88 -7.03
CA MET A 13 3.08 -11.18 -6.15
C MET A 13 3.16 -9.66 -6.33
N PHE A 14 4.37 -9.10 -6.39
CA PHE A 14 4.57 -7.67 -6.60
C PHE A 14 4.07 -7.23 -7.98
N GLU A 15 4.35 -7.99 -9.03
CA GLU A 15 3.84 -7.66 -10.37
C GLU A 15 2.33 -7.74 -10.47
N HIS A 16 1.70 -8.72 -9.82
CA HIS A 16 0.25 -8.81 -9.79
C HIS A 16 -0.37 -7.59 -9.10
N CYS A 17 0.14 -7.22 -7.92
CA CYS A 17 -0.31 -6.04 -7.18
C CYS A 17 -0.09 -4.75 -7.99
N HIS A 18 1.10 -4.54 -8.53
CA HIS A 18 1.44 -3.39 -9.37
C HIS A 18 0.49 -3.28 -10.59
N ARG A 19 0.23 -4.40 -11.27
CA ARG A 19 -0.55 -4.42 -12.52
C ARG A 19 -2.05 -4.27 -12.30
N TYR A 20 -2.59 -4.91 -11.27
CA TYR A 20 -4.04 -5.07 -11.11
C TYR A 20 -4.61 -4.48 -9.82
N GLY A 21 -3.75 -4.19 -8.83
CA GLY A 21 -4.15 -3.62 -7.56
C GLY A 21 -4.03 -2.10 -7.51
N ILE A 22 -2.98 -1.52 -8.10
CA ILE A 22 -2.75 -0.06 -8.03
C ILE A 22 -3.76 0.69 -8.90
N ASP A 23 -4.42 1.67 -8.30
CA ASP A 23 -5.27 2.65 -8.99
C ASP A 23 -4.39 3.80 -9.51
N TRP A 24 -3.90 3.63 -10.73
CA TRP A 24 -3.09 4.64 -11.40
C TRP A 24 -3.86 5.91 -11.77
N GLU A 25 -5.20 5.89 -11.76
CA GLU A 25 -6.03 7.05 -12.13
C GLU A 25 -6.31 7.93 -10.90
N ARG A 26 -6.69 7.33 -9.77
CA ARG A 26 -7.13 8.07 -8.57
C ARG A 26 -6.25 7.89 -7.34
N GLY A 27 -5.24 7.02 -7.42
CA GLY A 27 -4.33 6.74 -6.33
C GLY A 27 -4.84 5.66 -5.38
N GLY A 28 -3.89 4.95 -4.76
CA GLY A 28 -4.15 3.90 -3.79
C GLY A 28 -4.19 2.50 -4.42
N VAL A 29 -4.53 1.51 -3.59
CA VAL A 29 -4.68 0.10 -3.99
C VAL A 29 -6.11 -0.35 -3.74
N TYR A 30 -6.66 -1.11 -4.70
CA TYR A 30 -7.97 -1.74 -4.58
C TYR A 30 -7.98 -2.89 -3.55
N CYS A 31 -9.15 -3.18 -2.98
CA CYS A 31 -9.32 -4.15 -1.90
C CYS A 31 -8.96 -5.58 -2.31
N GLU A 32 -9.58 -6.11 -3.37
CA GLU A 32 -9.37 -7.50 -3.77
C GLU A 32 -9.65 -7.80 -5.26
N GLY A 33 -9.04 -8.88 -5.73
CA GLY A 33 -9.18 -9.40 -7.08
C GLY A 33 -8.82 -10.88 -7.18
N PRO A 34 -9.08 -11.51 -8.34
CA PRO A 34 -8.61 -12.85 -8.63
C PRO A 34 -7.07 -12.89 -8.67
N ASN A 35 -6.49 -14.09 -8.69
CA ASN A 35 -5.04 -14.29 -8.78
C ASN A 35 -4.47 -14.05 -10.20
N ASP A 36 -5.33 -13.87 -11.20
CA ASP A 36 -4.98 -13.76 -12.62
C ASP A 36 -5.76 -12.67 -13.37
N GLY A 37 -6.11 -11.57 -12.71
CA GLY A 37 -6.89 -10.52 -13.36
C GLY A 37 -7.10 -9.24 -12.53
N PRO A 38 -7.85 -8.27 -13.08
CA PRO A 38 -8.07 -6.97 -12.43
C PRO A 38 -8.88 -7.10 -11.14
N ALA A 39 -8.67 -6.15 -10.22
CA ALA A 39 -9.46 -6.03 -8.99
C ALA A 39 -10.97 -5.98 -9.28
N ARG A 40 -11.73 -6.73 -8.49
CA ARG A 40 -13.21 -6.80 -8.55
C ARG A 40 -13.83 -5.93 -7.47
N GLU A 41 -13.27 -5.94 -6.27
CA GLU A 41 -13.67 -5.04 -5.20
C GLU A 41 -12.70 -3.85 -5.18
N ARG A 42 -13.25 -2.67 -5.47
CA ARG A 42 -12.46 -1.44 -5.73
C ARG A 42 -12.58 -0.38 -4.65
N ASN A 43 -13.26 -0.69 -3.54
CA ASN A 43 -13.08 0.05 -2.30
C ASN A 43 -11.61 0.04 -1.88
N LYS A 44 -11.23 1.04 -1.10
CA LYS A 44 -9.86 1.24 -0.64
C LYS A 44 -9.88 1.31 0.88
N GLU A 45 -9.51 0.20 1.53
CA GLU A 45 -9.39 0.19 3.00
C GLU A 45 -7.97 0.55 3.45
N PHE A 46 -7.88 1.12 4.64
CA PHE A 46 -6.66 1.69 5.21
C PHE A 46 -5.50 0.69 5.27
N TRP A 47 -5.77 -0.58 5.61
CA TRP A 47 -4.71 -1.55 5.86
C TRP A 47 -4.08 -2.07 4.57
N GLN A 48 -4.83 -2.26 3.48
CA GLN A 48 -4.22 -2.61 2.19
C GLN A 48 -3.28 -1.48 1.72
N GLN A 49 -3.64 -0.22 1.95
CA GLN A 49 -2.75 0.91 1.63
C GLN A 49 -1.46 0.82 2.45
N ALA A 50 -1.60 0.61 3.76
CA ALA A 50 -0.49 0.50 4.70
C ALA A 50 0.48 -0.63 4.30
N GLU A 51 -0.03 -1.80 3.95
CA GLU A 51 0.80 -2.93 3.52
C GLU A 51 1.43 -2.70 2.15
N THR A 52 0.71 -2.06 1.24
CA THR A 52 1.22 -1.81 -0.11
C THR A 52 2.36 -0.80 -0.10
N LEU A 53 2.34 0.21 0.77
CA LEU A 53 3.50 1.10 0.97
C LEU A 53 4.76 0.30 1.31
N VAL A 54 4.66 -0.63 2.26
CA VAL A 54 5.79 -1.45 2.68
C VAL A 54 6.22 -2.40 1.56
N ALA A 55 5.26 -3.07 0.92
CA ALA A 55 5.51 -4.06 -0.13
C ALA A 55 6.16 -3.45 -1.38
N MET A 56 5.76 -2.24 -1.79
CA MET A 56 6.34 -1.58 -2.95
C MET A 56 7.78 -1.12 -2.70
N LEU A 57 8.10 -0.65 -1.49
CA LEU A 57 9.48 -0.36 -1.09
C LEU A 57 10.33 -1.64 -1.00
N ASP A 58 9.78 -2.73 -0.46
CA ASP A 58 10.44 -4.05 -0.47
C ASP A 58 10.72 -4.52 -1.91
N ALA A 59 9.75 -4.37 -2.80
CA ALA A 59 9.90 -4.72 -4.21
C ALA A 59 10.98 -3.89 -4.91
N TYR A 60 11.02 -2.57 -4.63
CA TYR A 60 12.05 -1.69 -5.15
C TYR A 60 13.45 -2.11 -4.68
N LEU A 61 13.64 -2.33 -3.38
CA LEU A 61 14.91 -2.79 -2.81
C LEU A 61 15.35 -4.16 -3.32
N LEU A 62 14.41 -5.10 -3.49
CA LEU A 62 14.71 -6.49 -3.89
C LEU A 62 14.98 -6.63 -5.40
N LEU A 63 14.27 -5.86 -6.22
CA LEU A 63 14.23 -6.05 -7.67
C LEU A 63 14.92 -4.92 -8.45
N GLY A 64 15.05 -3.73 -7.86
CA GLY A 64 15.74 -2.58 -8.45
C GLY A 64 15.00 -1.97 -9.65
N GLU A 65 13.67 -2.08 -9.68
CA GLU A 65 12.83 -1.59 -10.80
C GLU A 65 11.98 -0.39 -10.37
N ASP A 66 12.15 0.75 -11.06
CA ASP A 66 11.51 2.04 -10.74
C ASP A 66 9.98 1.98 -10.71
N LYS A 67 9.36 1.04 -11.44
CA LYS A 67 7.90 0.84 -11.43
C LYS A 67 7.34 0.61 -10.02
N TYR A 68 8.12 0.01 -9.12
CA TYR A 68 7.72 -0.18 -7.74
C TYR A 68 7.84 1.09 -6.91
N TRP A 69 8.80 1.95 -7.22
CA TRP A 69 8.89 3.29 -6.64
C TRP A 69 7.70 4.16 -7.06
N ASP A 70 7.35 4.14 -8.35
CA ASP A 70 6.19 4.88 -8.87
C ASP A 70 4.87 4.42 -8.20
N ALA A 71 4.73 3.11 -7.99
CA ALA A 71 3.60 2.54 -7.27
C ALA A 71 3.58 2.95 -5.79
N TYR A 72 4.74 2.97 -5.13
CA TYR A 72 4.87 3.50 -3.77
C TYR A 72 4.43 4.96 -3.70
N GLU A 73 4.92 5.82 -4.60
CA GLU A 73 4.55 7.24 -4.62
C GLU A 73 3.04 7.42 -4.84
N ASN A 74 2.44 6.68 -5.77
CA ASN A 74 1.01 6.71 -6.02
C ASN A 74 0.19 6.43 -4.75
N VAL A 75 0.50 5.33 -4.05
CA VAL A 75 -0.21 4.95 -2.82
C VAL A 75 0.10 5.93 -1.69
N HIS A 76 1.34 6.39 -1.59
CA HIS A 76 1.77 7.36 -0.58
C HIS A 76 1.01 8.68 -0.72
N ARG A 77 0.84 9.20 -1.94
CA ARG A 77 0.05 10.41 -2.19
C ARG A 77 -1.40 10.22 -1.80
N PHE A 78 -2.02 9.12 -2.19
CA PHE A 78 -3.39 8.82 -1.74
C PHE A 78 -3.49 8.80 -0.21
N VAL A 79 -2.56 8.12 0.47
CA VAL A 79 -2.54 8.05 1.93
C VAL A 79 -2.39 9.43 2.57
N MET A 80 -1.36 10.18 2.16
CA MET A 80 -1.06 11.48 2.75
C MET A 80 -2.12 12.53 2.45
N ASP A 81 -2.65 12.55 1.24
CA ASP A 81 -3.52 13.64 0.79
C ASP A 81 -5.00 13.35 1.11
N THR A 82 -5.40 12.08 1.23
CA THR A 82 -6.81 11.68 1.37
C THR A 82 -7.11 10.82 2.60
N VAL A 83 -6.26 9.84 2.92
CA VAL A 83 -6.58 8.83 3.94
C VAL A 83 -6.36 9.35 5.36
N ILE A 84 -5.33 10.16 5.59
CA ILE A 84 -5.01 10.68 6.92
C ILE A 84 -5.99 11.78 7.33
N ASN A 85 -6.57 11.65 8.52
CA ASN A 85 -7.24 12.75 9.18
C ASN A 85 -6.20 13.63 9.88
N HIS A 86 -5.69 14.65 9.20
CA HIS A 86 -4.61 15.49 9.72
C HIS A 86 -5.00 16.35 10.94
N GLU A 87 -6.28 16.60 11.16
CA GLU A 87 -6.73 17.39 12.32
C GLU A 87 -6.54 16.64 13.64
N VAL A 88 -6.76 15.32 13.64
CA VAL A 88 -6.73 14.47 14.84
C VAL A 88 -5.64 13.40 14.82
N GLY A 89 -5.04 13.15 13.66
CA GLY A 89 -4.16 12.03 13.39
C GLY A 89 -4.91 10.74 13.03
N GLU A 90 -4.15 9.72 12.63
CA GLU A 90 -4.65 8.41 12.17
C GLU A 90 -5.41 8.46 10.82
N TRP A 91 -5.67 7.28 10.26
CA TRP A 91 -6.17 7.03 8.92
C TRP A 91 -7.64 6.68 8.96
N TYR A 92 -8.44 7.26 8.07
CA TYR A 92 -9.83 6.85 7.89
C TYR A 92 -9.89 5.39 7.43
N PRO A 93 -10.88 4.60 7.88
CA PRO A 93 -10.89 3.16 7.62
C PRO A 93 -11.14 2.77 6.16
N LEU A 94 -12.05 3.46 5.47
CA LEU A 94 -12.62 2.95 4.22
C LEU A 94 -13.07 4.07 3.28
N PHE A 95 -12.72 3.90 2.01
CA PHE A 95 -13.13 4.74 0.89
C PHE A 95 -13.76 3.88 -0.23
N ASP A 96 -14.61 4.48 -1.05
CA ASP A 96 -15.07 3.87 -2.30
C ASP A 96 -13.99 3.96 -3.40
N GLU A 97 -14.31 3.45 -4.59
CA GLU A 97 -13.37 3.47 -5.73
C GLU A 97 -13.01 4.88 -6.22
N ASN A 98 -13.84 5.87 -5.91
CA ASN A 98 -13.68 7.27 -6.31
C ASN A 98 -13.05 8.13 -5.20
N ASN A 99 -12.50 7.49 -4.17
CA ASN A 99 -11.90 8.14 -3.00
C ASN A 99 -12.90 8.93 -2.14
N ASN A 100 -14.20 8.64 -2.23
CA ASN A 100 -15.16 9.16 -1.26
C ASN A 100 -15.06 8.36 0.03
N ARG A 101 -14.92 9.05 1.16
CA ARG A 101 -14.88 8.41 2.48
C ARG A 101 -16.23 7.74 2.77
N LEU A 102 -16.19 6.45 3.05
CA LEU A 102 -17.38 5.67 3.43
C LEU A 102 -17.52 5.59 4.95
N TRP A 103 -16.41 5.40 5.67
CA TRP A 103 -16.40 5.29 7.14
C TRP A 103 -15.49 6.34 7.77
N ASP A 104 -15.88 6.85 8.93
CA ASP A 104 -15.15 7.86 9.70
C ASP A 104 -14.84 7.43 11.15
N TYR A 105 -15.33 6.26 11.58
CA TYR A 105 -15.03 5.73 12.90
C TYR A 105 -13.61 5.16 12.95
N MET A 106 -12.72 5.85 13.68
CA MET A 106 -11.27 5.60 13.62
C MET A 106 -10.80 4.31 14.28
N ALA A 107 -11.65 3.64 15.06
CA ALA A 107 -11.35 2.34 15.68
C ALA A 107 -12.61 1.48 15.78
N HIS A 108 -12.46 0.16 15.58
CA HIS A 108 -13.50 -0.86 15.73
C HIS A 108 -12.87 -2.25 15.87
N ALA A 109 -13.67 -3.31 15.89
CA ALA A 109 -13.19 -4.69 16.11
C ALA A 109 -12.06 -5.16 15.17
N TRP A 110 -11.89 -4.51 14.01
CA TRP A 110 -10.88 -4.86 13.00
C TRP A 110 -9.89 -3.72 12.70
N LYS A 111 -10.02 -2.58 13.40
CA LYS A 111 -9.13 -1.44 13.23
C LYS A 111 -8.70 -0.87 14.57
N ILE A 112 -7.39 -0.89 14.73
CA ILE A 112 -6.64 -0.02 15.63
C ILE A 112 -5.41 0.47 14.86
N ASN A 113 -4.61 1.33 15.46
CA ASN A 113 -3.41 1.92 14.85
C ASN A 113 -2.23 0.95 14.63
N TYR A 114 -2.47 -0.37 14.53
CA TYR A 114 -1.43 -1.35 14.31
C TYR A 114 -0.83 -1.24 12.90
N HIS A 115 -1.65 -1.40 11.86
CA HIS A 115 -1.18 -1.38 10.47
C HIS A 115 -0.58 -0.03 10.10
N THR A 116 -1.20 1.07 10.52
CA THR A 116 -0.78 2.43 10.14
C THR A 116 0.53 2.84 10.79
N VAL A 117 0.70 2.60 12.09
CA VAL A 117 1.98 2.86 12.79
C VAL A 117 3.09 1.94 12.28
N ARG A 118 2.81 0.64 12.12
CA ARG A 118 3.80 -0.30 11.61
C ARG A 118 4.26 0.07 10.20
N ALA A 119 3.33 0.41 9.31
CA ALA A 119 3.65 0.79 7.95
C ALA A 119 4.53 2.06 7.90
N ALA A 120 4.26 3.06 8.74
CA ALA A 120 5.11 4.25 8.83
C ALA A 120 6.55 3.90 9.25
N ILE A 121 6.72 3.12 10.32
CA ILE A 121 8.05 2.69 10.80
C ILE A 121 8.77 1.83 9.75
N GLN A 122 8.06 0.90 9.11
CA GLN A 122 8.64 0.02 8.10
C GLN A 122 9.00 0.77 6.82
N SER A 123 8.21 1.77 6.44
CA SER A 123 8.50 2.63 5.29
C SER A 123 9.72 3.50 5.56
N GLU A 124 9.80 4.15 6.72
CA GLU A 124 10.97 4.97 7.11
C GLU A 124 12.26 4.15 7.05
N LYS A 125 12.28 2.95 7.66
CA LYS A 125 13.44 2.06 7.60
C LYS A 125 13.92 1.75 6.17
N ARG A 126 12.98 1.53 5.25
CA ARG A 126 13.29 1.18 3.85
C ARG A 126 13.73 2.39 3.05
N LEU A 127 13.05 3.53 3.23
CA LEU A 127 13.46 4.79 2.62
C LEU A 127 14.87 5.19 3.06
N THR A 128 15.20 5.03 4.35
CA THR A 128 16.57 5.24 4.85
C THR A 128 17.57 4.32 4.16
N ALA A 129 17.26 3.03 4.01
CA ALA A 129 18.12 2.10 3.28
C ALA A 129 18.30 2.46 1.80
N ILE A 130 17.26 3.02 1.15
CA ILE A 130 17.33 3.52 -0.23
C ILE A 130 18.20 4.77 -0.33
N LEU A 131 18.14 5.67 0.67
CA LEU A 131 18.94 6.90 0.69
C LEU A 131 20.43 6.66 0.97
N GLU A 132 20.75 5.61 1.73
CA GLU A 132 22.12 5.26 2.14
C GLU A 132 22.85 4.36 1.13
N GLY A 133 22.12 3.69 0.23
CA GLY A 133 22.64 2.80 -0.80
C GLY A 133 22.98 3.51 -2.11
#